data_AF-A0A8C9QTB4-F1
#
_entry.id   AF-A0A8C9QTB4-F1
#
_cell.length_a   1.000
_cell.length_b   1.000
_cell.length_c   1.000
_cell.angle_alpha   90.00
_cell.angle_beta   90.00
_cell.angle_gamma   90.00
#
_symmetry.space_group_name_H-M   'P 1'
#
loop_
_entity.id
_entity.type
_entity.pdbx_description
1 polymer ?
#
loop_
_entity_poly.entity_id
_entity_poly.type
_entity_poly.pdbx_seq_one_letter_code
_entity_poly.pdbx_strand_id
1 'polypeptide(L)'
;QKFPDCWCFSPLLVKDYSLIVCPKMDPVNVPFSLGDSAVLSCDPNVKEPFTVQWYRRNNLETDNLVVDTKDPHARVPEGFKDKFNVSQLDSSLVLFNLSAEDKGEYWCAALVDIDFLDEGDSDELPDNGYTAQCVFSRRSRLVPTGQEDPSSSSTVAFVVLAVVAGVVILAVLCAVLAIQLIRRRKACQSCRYSSKLPGHQALEGGPRDDVTCTVRLDPTAPSL
;
A
#
# COMPACT_ATOMS: atom_id res chain seq x y z
N GLN A 1 3.58 -46.17 51.80
CA GLN A 1 2.72 -45.62 50.74
C GLN A 1 3.60 -44.74 49.87
N LYS A 2 3.83 -45.14 48.61
CA LYS A 2 4.74 -44.48 47.68
C LYS A 2 3.89 -43.68 46.69
N PHE A 3 4.08 -42.37 46.64
CA PHE A 3 3.40 -41.51 45.66
C PHE A 3 4.06 -41.70 44.29
N PRO A 4 3.28 -41.78 43.18
CA PRO A 4 3.85 -41.87 41.85
C PRO A 4 4.34 -40.50 41.39
N ASP A 5 5.57 -40.44 40.91
CA ASP A 5 6.13 -39.28 40.23
C ASP A 5 5.38 -39.06 38.91
N CYS A 6 4.53 -38.03 38.85
CA CYS A 6 3.92 -37.61 37.60
C CYS A 6 4.95 -36.83 36.77
N TRP A 7 5.55 -37.49 35.77
CA TRP A 7 6.30 -36.83 34.71
C TRP A 7 5.33 -36.30 33.65
N CYS A 8 5.04 -35.00 33.69
CA CYS A 8 4.38 -34.32 32.59
C CYS A 8 5.43 -33.98 31.51
N PHE A 9 5.73 -34.92 30.61
CA PHE A 9 6.28 -34.56 29.30
C PHE A 9 5.15 -33.95 28.47
N SER A 10 4.95 -32.65 28.59
CA SER A 10 4.31 -31.92 27.48
C SER A 10 5.41 -31.71 26.43
N PRO A 11 5.33 -32.29 25.22
CA PRO A 11 6.18 -31.85 24.13
C PRO A 11 5.71 -30.44 23.79
N LEU A 12 6.35 -29.45 24.39
CA LEU A 12 6.18 -28.06 24.00
C LEU A 12 6.73 -27.97 22.57
N LEU A 13 5.83 -27.99 21.59
CA LEU A 13 6.18 -27.82 20.19
C LEU A 13 6.52 -26.34 20.00
N VAL A 14 7.75 -25.97 20.38
CA VAL A 14 8.29 -24.64 20.16
C VAL A 14 8.55 -24.54 18.66
N LYS A 15 7.85 -23.62 18.01
CA LYS A 15 8.08 -23.31 16.61
C LYS A 15 9.00 -22.11 16.56
N ASP A 16 10.23 -22.35 16.14
CA ASP A 16 11.20 -21.29 15.96
C ASP A 16 10.97 -20.61 14.61
N TYR A 17 11.05 -19.28 14.63
CA TYR A 17 10.94 -18.44 13.46
C TYR A 17 12.23 -17.65 13.33
N SER A 18 12.88 -17.75 12.18
CA SER A 18 14.04 -16.94 11.84
C SER A 18 13.61 -15.77 10.98
N LEU A 19 13.95 -14.55 11.39
CA LEU A 19 13.76 -13.33 10.60
C LEU A 19 15.11 -12.90 10.03
N ILE A 20 15.24 -12.98 8.70
CA ILE A 20 16.43 -12.50 7.99
C ILE A 20 16.17 -11.07 7.53
N VAL A 21 17.02 -10.13 7.94
CA VAL A 21 16.93 -8.71 7.57
C VAL A 21 18.03 -8.38 6.57
N CYS A 22 17.65 -7.78 5.43
CA CYS A 22 18.57 -7.38 4.37
C CYS A 22 18.72 -5.85 4.30
N PRO A 23 19.90 -5.33 3.92
CA PRO A 23 20.03 -3.96 3.45
C PRO A 23 19.10 -3.71 2.25
N LYS A 24 18.35 -2.62 2.27
CA LYS A 24 17.40 -2.28 1.21
C LYS A 24 18.05 -1.35 0.19
N MET A 25 18.11 -1.80 -1.06
CA MET A 25 18.56 -0.99 -2.20
C MET A 25 17.39 -0.34 -2.93
N ASP A 26 17.66 0.76 -3.63
CA ASP A 26 16.69 1.40 -4.50
C ASP A 26 16.27 0.46 -5.64
N PRO A 27 14.97 0.41 -5.97
CA PRO A 27 14.49 -0.43 -7.06
C PRO A 27 14.99 0.09 -8.41
N VAL A 28 15.37 -0.83 -9.29
CA VAL A 28 15.87 -0.51 -10.64
C VAL A 28 14.82 -0.89 -11.69
N ASN A 29 14.54 0.02 -12.63
CA ASN A 29 13.70 -0.31 -13.79
C ASN A 29 14.57 -0.89 -14.91
N VAL A 30 14.17 -2.06 -15.41
CA VAL A 30 14.85 -2.77 -16.50
C VAL A 30 13.90 -2.77 -17.71
N PRO A 31 14.14 -1.90 -18.71
CA PRO A 31 13.33 -1.89 -19.93
C PRO A 31 13.59 -3.15 -20.76
N PHE A 32 12.56 -3.69 -21.41
CA PHE A 32 12.70 -4.84 -22.31
C PHE A 32 11.76 -4.77 -23.52
N SER A 33 12.09 -5.41 -24.64
CA SER A 33 11.16 -5.59 -25.76
C SER A 33 10.61 -7.01 -25.79
N LEU A 34 9.45 -7.22 -26.41
CA LEU A 34 8.89 -8.56 -26.56
C LEU A 34 9.84 -9.45 -27.38
N GLY A 35 10.10 -10.66 -26.89
CA GLY A 35 11.04 -11.60 -27.48
C GLY A 35 12.51 -11.36 -27.10
N ASP A 36 12.85 -10.24 -26.46
CA ASP A 36 14.22 -9.96 -26.01
C ASP A 36 14.58 -10.80 -24.78
N SER A 37 15.83 -10.62 -24.33
CA SER A 37 16.32 -11.12 -23.06
C SER A 37 16.67 -9.97 -22.13
N ALA A 38 16.48 -10.16 -20.83
CA ALA A 38 16.85 -9.19 -19.80
C ALA A 38 17.73 -9.84 -18.75
N VAL A 39 18.66 -9.06 -18.21
CA VAL A 39 19.58 -9.50 -17.16
C VAL A 39 19.29 -8.71 -15.90
N LEU A 40 18.94 -9.41 -14.83
CA LEU A 40 18.75 -8.85 -13.50
C LEU A 40 19.95 -9.21 -12.63
N SER A 41 20.67 -8.21 -12.13
CA SER A 41 21.89 -8.42 -11.35
C SER A 41 21.62 -8.47 -9.85
N CYS A 42 22.13 -9.51 -9.18
CA CYS A 42 22.14 -9.67 -7.73
C CYS A 42 23.53 -9.94 -7.16
N ASP A 43 24.47 -9.04 -7.46
CA ASP A 43 25.85 -9.18 -6.99
C ASP A 43 26.05 -8.40 -5.67
N PRO A 44 26.30 -9.09 -4.54
CA PRO A 44 26.64 -8.46 -3.26
C PRO A 44 28.05 -7.84 -3.23
N ASN A 45 28.93 -8.16 -4.19
CA ASN A 45 30.35 -7.79 -4.21
C ASN A 45 31.08 -8.16 -2.90
N VAL A 46 30.79 -9.36 -2.39
CA VAL A 46 31.46 -9.95 -1.22
C VAL A 46 32.41 -11.05 -1.66
N LYS A 47 33.40 -11.38 -0.83
CA LYS A 47 34.41 -12.41 -1.16
C LYS A 47 33.99 -13.80 -0.70
N GLU A 48 33.15 -13.83 0.32
CA GLU A 48 32.62 -15.02 0.96
C GLU A 48 31.69 -15.74 -0.01
N PRO A 49 31.64 -17.09 0.02
CA PRO A 49 30.67 -17.83 -0.77
C PRO A 49 29.26 -17.45 -0.31
N PHE A 50 28.39 -17.15 -1.27
CA PHE A 50 27.01 -16.81 -1.01
C PHE A 50 26.07 -17.58 -1.93
N THR A 51 24.82 -17.67 -1.51
CA THR A 51 23.72 -18.24 -2.26
C THR A 51 22.75 -17.13 -2.62
N VAL A 52 22.02 -17.31 -3.71
CA VAL A 52 21.06 -16.31 -4.20
C VAL A 52 19.70 -16.94 -4.32
N GLN A 53 18.72 -16.25 -3.75
CA GLN A 53 17.32 -16.54 -3.94
C GLN A 53 16.70 -15.44 -4.78
N TRP A 54 16.04 -15.82 -5.86
CA TRP A 54 15.23 -14.92 -6.67
C TRP A 54 13.76 -15.20 -6.47
N TYR A 55 13.02 -14.11 -6.42
CA TYR A 55 11.59 -14.12 -6.24
C TYR A 55 10.94 -13.25 -7.30
N ARG A 56 9.73 -13.65 -7.68
CA ARG A 56 8.89 -12.94 -8.61
C ARG A 56 7.56 -12.62 -7.93
N ARG A 57 7.20 -11.35 -7.95
CA ARG A 57 5.89 -10.87 -7.51
C ARG A 57 4.99 -10.67 -8.72
N ASN A 58 4.02 -11.56 -8.84
CA ASN A 58 2.92 -11.38 -9.81
C ASN A 58 1.83 -10.50 -9.19
N ASN A 59 0.82 -10.13 -9.97
CA ASN A 59 -0.31 -9.27 -9.57
C ASN A 59 -1.12 -9.77 -8.35
N LEU A 60 -0.77 -10.92 -7.76
CA LEU A 60 -1.45 -11.61 -6.65
C LEU A 60 -0.77 -11.42 -5.28
N GLU A 61 0.00 -10.34 -5.10
CA GLU A 61 0.65 -9.91 -3.83
C GLU A 61 1.63 -10.91 -3.18
N THR A 62 1.72 -12.16 -3.61
CA THR A 62 2.63 -13.15 -3.05
C THR A 62 3.96 -13.21 -3.83
N ASP A 63 5.04 -13.20 -3.06
CA ASP A 63 6.39 -13.41 -3.58
C ASP A 63 6.59 -14.91 -3.83
N ASN A 64 6.82 -15.29 -5.08
CA ASN A 64 7.06 -16.67 -5.47
C ASN A 64 8.55 -16.88 -5.70
N LEU A 65 9.15 -17.83 -5.00
CA LEU A 65 10.53 -18.26 -5.25
C LEU A 65 10.63 -18.81 -6.67
N VAL A 66 11.53 -18.27 -7.48
CA VAL A 66 11.77 -18.72 -8.86
C VAL A 66 13.12 -19.41 -9.02
N VAL A 67 14.10 -19.04 -8.19
CA VAL A 67 15.44 -19.64 -8.19
C VAL A 67 15.94 -19.69 -6.75
N ASP A 68 16.55 -20.80 -6.39
CA ASP A 68 17.42 -20.93 -5.23
C ASP A 68 18.72 -21.60 -5.68
N THR A 69 19.86 -20.93 -5.53
CA THR A 69 21.15 -21.52 -5.94
C THR A 69 21.67 -22.55 -4.93
N LYS A 70 21.16 -22.56 -3.70
CA LYS A 70 21.48 -23.54 -2.67
C LYS A 70 20.68 -24.83 -2.88
N ASP A 71 19.41 -24.69 -3.28
CA ASP A 71 18.52 -25.81 -3.57
C ASP A 71 18.04 -25.82 -5.03
N PRO A 72 18.72 -26.55 -5.94
CA PRO A 72 18.31 -26.67 -7.34
C PRO A 72 16.99 -27.45 -7.51
N HIS A 73 16.46 -28.09 -6.46
CA HIS A 73 15.18 -28.78 -6.46
C HIS A 73 14.03 -27.92 -5.95
N ALA A 74 14.29 -26.65 -5.59
CA ALA A 74 13.25 -25.70 -5.22
C ALA A 74 12.16 -25.65 -6.30
N ARG A 75 10.89 -25.63 -5.86
CA ARG A 75 9.74 -25.65 -6.77
C ARG A 75 9.67 -24.36 -7.58
N VAL A 76 10.15 -24.43 -8.82
CA VAL A 76 9.97 -23.37 -9.81
C VAL A 76 8.51 -23.33 -10.28
N PRO A 77 7.86 -22.15 -10.31
CA PRO A 77 6.50 -22.00 -10.81
C PRO A 77 6.33 -22.55 -12.23
N GLU A 78 5.15 -23.11 -12.51
CA GLU A 78 4.79 -23.57 -13.86
C GLU A 78 4.85 -22.41 -14.86
N GLY A 79 5.38 -22.66 -16.07
CA GLY A 79 5.58 -21.64 -17.10
C GLY A 79 6.87 -20.82 -16.96
N PHE A 80 7.63 -21.00 -15.87
CA PHE A 80 8.90 -20.29 -15.65
C PHE A 80 10.15 -21.16 -15.92
N LYS A 81 10.02 -22.49 -15.89
CA LYS A 81 11.14 -23.44 -15.98
C LYS A 81 12.04 -23.30 -17.21
N ASP A 82 11.50 -22.90 -18.34
CA ASP A 82 12.24 -22.81 -19.62
C ASP A 82 12.58 -21.36 -20.02
N LYS A 83 12.30 -20.40 -19.14
CA LYS A 83 12.41 -18.96 -19.44
C LYS A 83 13.60 -18.26 -18.80
N PHE A 84 14.39 -18.97 -18.00
CA PHE A 84 15.54 -18.35 -17.34
C PHE A 84 16.79 -19.21 -17.36
N ASN A 85 17.92 -18.55 -17.18
CA ASN A 85 19.17 -19.18 -16.79
C ASN A 85 19.79 -18.35 -15.68
N VAL A 86 20.39 -19.03 -14.72
CA VAL A 86 21.13 -18.42 -13.63
C VAL A 86 22.58 -18.67 -13.94
N SER A 87 23.31 -17.61 -14.24
CA SER A 87 24.77 -17.73 -14.26
C SER A 87 25.19 -17.98 -12.81
N GLN A 88 25.59 -19.22 -12.49
CA GLN A 88 26.11 -19.57 -11.15
C GLN A 88 27.31 -18.72 -10.77
N LEU A 89 28.06 -18.19 -11.75
CA LEU A 89 29.20 -17.32 -11.53
C LEU A 89 28.81 -15.86 -11.26
N ASP A 90 27.70 -15.36 -11.82
CA ASP A 90 27.42 -13.91 -11.82
C ASP A 90 26.22 -13.52 -10.95
N SER A 91 25.63 -14.47 -10.21
CA SER A 91 24.46 -14.22 -9.32
C SER A 91 23.26 -13.55 -10.00
N SER A 92 23.25 -13.57 -11.34
CA SER A 92 22.33 -12.80 -12.16
C SER A 92 21.26 -13.71 -12.76
N LEU A 93 20.01 -13.22 -12.77
CA LEU A 93 18.89 -13.89 -13.41
C LEU A 93 18.76 -13.38 -14.84
N VAL A 94 19.01 -14.26 -15.81
CA VAL A 94 18.81 -13.98 -17.22
C VAL A 94 17.45 -14.55 -17.62
N LEU A 95 16.56 -13.68 -18.11
CA LEU A 95 15.25 -14.05 -18.65
C LEU A 95 15.30 -14.01 -20.17
N PHE A 96 14.78 -15.02 -20.84
CA PHE A 96 14.76 -15.13 -22.29
C PHE A 96 13.35 -15.08 -22.86
N ASN A 97 13.24 -14.66 -24.13
CA ASN A 97 12.00 -14.65 -24.89
C ASN A 97 10.85 -13.97 -24.12
N LEU A 98 11.12 -12.75 -23.65
CA LEU A 98 10.24 -12.02 -22.74
C LEU A 98 8.87 -11.76 -23.36
N SER A 99 7.81 -12.03 -22.60
CA SER A 99 6.44 -11.67 -22.97
C SER A 99 5.87 -10.57 -22.08
N ALA A 100 4.70 -10.05 -22.44
CA ALA A 100 3.99 -9.06 -21.60
C ALA A 100 3.66 -9.60 -20.20
N GLU A 101 3.56 -10.93 -20.05
CA GLU A 101 3.30 -11.59 -18.77
C GLU A 101 4.51 -11.53 -17.85
N ASP A 102 5.73 -11.45 -18.39
CA ASP A 102 6.99 -11.38 -17.63
C ASP A 102 7.24 -9.98 -17.04
N LYS A 103 6.37 -9.01 -17.33
CA LYS A 103 6.30 -7.74 -16.61
C LYS A 103 6.05 -8.00 -15.13
N GLY A 104 6.80 -7.35 -14.25
CA GLY A 104 6.60 -7.49 -12.82
C GLY A 104 7.74 -6.95 -11.97
N GLU A 105 7.58 -7.13 -10.66
CA GLU A 105 8.64 -6.88 -9.68
C GLU A 105 9.34 -8.20 -9.39
N TYR A 106 10.65 -8.17 -9.53
CA TYR A 106 11.57 -9.25 -9.21
C TYR A 106 12.42 -8.77 -8.06
N TRP A 107 12.69 -9.63 -7.10
CA TRP A 107 13.59 -9.29 -6.02
C TRP A 107 14.53 -10.45 -5.73
N CYS A 108 15.73 -10.11 -5.29
CA CYS A 108 16.72 -11.09 -4.92
C CYS A 108 17.20 -10.87 -3.49
N ALA A 109 17.70 -11.94 -2.88
CA ALA A 109 18.47 -11.92 -1.65
C ALA A 109 19.73 -12.75 -1.84
N ALA A 110 20.89 -12.16 -1.51
CA ALA A 110 22.16 -12.87 -1.42
C ALA A 110 22.44 -13.18 0.06
N LEU A 111 22.65 -14.47 0.34
CA LEU A 111 22.75 -15.05 1.68
C LEU A 111 24.12 -15.71 1.84
N VAL A 112 24.84 -15.34 2.89
CA VAL A 112 26.08 -16.01 3.32
C VAL A 112 25.75 -16.96 4.46
N ASP A 113 26.26 -18.18 4.39
CA ASP A 113 26.13 -19.16 5.48
C ASP A 113 27.07 -18.74 6.63
N ILE A 114 26.52 -18.56 7.83
CA ILE A 114 27.26 -18.04 9.00
C ILE A 114 28.21 -19.11 9.56
N ASP A 115 27.98 -20.39 9.26
CA ASP A 115 28.88 -21.50 9.59
C ASP A 115 30.30 -21.30 9.02
N PHE A 116 30.48 -20.43 8.01
CA PHE A 116 31.79 -20.09 7.44
C PHE A 116 32.46 -18.88 8.10
N LEU A 117 31.79 -18.18 9.01
CA LEU A 117 32.27 -16.91 9.59
C LEU A 117 32.92 -17.09 10.97
N ASP A 118 32.72 -18.24 11.63
CA ASP A 118 33.34 -18.56 12.92
C ASP A 118 34.29 -19.76 12.78
N GLU A 119 35.59 -19.50 12.55
CA GLU A 119 36.68 -20.44 12.83
C GLU A 119 36.98 -20.48 14.35
N GLY A 120 35.94 -20.60 15.18
CA GLY A 120 36.06 -20.67 16.64
C GLY A 120 35.75 -22.07 17.14
N ASP A 121 36.68 -22.68 17.88
CA ASP A 121 36.62 -24.02 18.49
C ASP A 121 35.45 -24.21 19.49
N SER A 122 34.20 -24.25 19.02
CA SER A 122 33.05 -24.62 19.84
C SER A 122 32.61 -26.04 19.49
N ASP A 123 32.92 -26.99 20.39
CA ASP A 123 32.47 -28.40 20.41
C ASP A 123 30.93 -28.56 20.61
N GLU A 124 30.13 -27.54 20.29
CA GLU A 124 28.67 -27.66 20.36
C GLU A 124 28.17 -28.45 19.16
N LEU A 125 27.36 -29.48 19.45
CA LEU A 125 26.67 -30.30 18.45
C LEU A 125 26.02 -29.39 17.40
N PRO A 126 26.18 -29.66 16.09
CA PRO A 126 25.62 -28.81 15.06
C PRO A 126 24.10 -28.81 15.24
N ASP A 127 23.59 -27.71 15.77
CA ASP A 127 22.18 -27.42 15.71
C ASP A 127 21.86 -27.36 14.21
N ASN A 128 20.93 -28.20 13.74
CA ASN A 128 20.54 -28.22 12.32
C ASN A 128 19.81 -26.91 11.90
N GLY A 129 19.84 -25.88 12.74
CA GLY A 129 19.39 -24.53 12.47
C GLY A 129 20.40 -23.81 11.59
N TYR A 130 20.23 -23.92 10.28
CA TYR A 130 20.94 -23.12 9.29
C TYR A 130 20.81 -21.63 9.63
N THR A 131 21.90 -21.00 10.03
CA THR A 131 21.95 -19.55 10.23
C THR A 131 22.55 -18.91 8.98
N ALA A 132 21.71 -18.20 8.22
CA ALA A 132 22.13 -17.49 7.01
C ALA A 132 21.98 -15.98 7.23
N GLN A 133 23.00 -15.22 6.85
CA GLN A 133 22.99 -13.76 6.90
C GLN A 133 22.71 -13.20 5.51
N CYS A 134 21.71 -12.32 5.41
CA CYS A 134 21.50 -11.57 4.17
C CYS A 134 22.48 -10.41 4.05
N VAL A 135 23.35 -10.49 3.06
CA VAL A 135 24.35 -9.45 2.79
C VAL A 135 23.88 -8.44 1.75
N PHE A 136 22.90 -8.82 0.92
CA PHE A 136 22.44 -7.97 -0.17
C PHE A 136 21.01 -8.31 -0.59
N SER A 137 20.21 -7.28 -0.88
CA SER A 137 18.93 -7.44 -1.54
C SER A 137 18.67 -6.30 -2.52
N ARG A 138 18.13 -6.64 -3.69
CA ARG A 138 17.76 -5.67 -4.72
C ARG A 138 16.42 -6.03 -5.33
N ARG A 139 15.64 -4.99 -5.63
CA ARG A 139 14.41 -5.10 -6.42
C ARG A 139 14.65 -4.57 -7.83
N SER A 140 14.15 -5.30 -8.81
CA SER A 140 14.17 -4.94 -10.21
C SER A 140 12.76 -5.00 -10.77
N ARG A 141 12.34 -3.96 -11.51
CA ARG A 141 11.04 -3.92 -12.17
C ARG A 141 11.25 -4.04 -13.68
N LEU A 142 10.73 -5.11 -14.26
CA LEU A 142 10.72 -5.29 -15.72
C LEU A 142 9.60 -4.45 -16.33
N VAL A 143 9.96 -3.59 -17.27
CA VAL A 143 9.04 -2.65 -17.93
C VAL A 143 9.13 -2.81 -19.45
N PRO A 144 8.01 -3.06 -20.16
CA PRO A 144 8.03 -3.13 -21.62
C PRO A 144 8.43 -1.78 -22.25
N THR A 145 9.32 -1.82 -23.23
CA THR A 145 9.78 -0.66 -23.99
C THR A 145 8.72 -0.33 -25.04
N GLY A 146 8.28 0.93 -25.10
CA GLY A 146 7.25 1.37 -26.05
C GLY A 146 5.80 1.22 -25.55
N GLN A 147 5.60 0.78 -24.32
CA GLN A 147 4.31 0.91 -23.64
C GLN A 147 4.37 2.15 -22.76
N GLU A 148 4.01 3.31 -23.32
CA GLU A 148 3.73 4.51 -22.52
C GLU A 148 2.70 4.10 -21.47
N ASP A 149 3.09 4.13 -20.20
CA ASP A 149 2.19 3.80 -19.09
C ASP A 149 0.98 4.75 -19.16
N PRO A 150 -0.24 4.26 -19.46
CA PRO A 150 -1.43 5.11 -19.42
C PRO A 150 -1.74 5.56 -17.98
N SER A 151 -1.07 5.01 -16.98
CA SER A 151 -1.20 5.34 -15.56
C SER A 151 -0.58 6.68 -15.16
N SER A 152 0.27 7.31 -15.99
CA SER A 152 0.70 8.70 -15.75
C SER A 152 -0.37 9.73 -16.15
N SER A 153 -1.37 9.34 -16.95
CA SER A 153 -2.44 10.24 -17.42
C SER A 153 -3.62 10.32 -16.44
N SER A 154 -3.86 9.25 -15.65
CA SER A 154 -5.02 9.19 -14.76
C SER A 154 -4.94 10.21 -13.62
N THR A 155 -3.77 10.38 -12.99
CA THR A 155 -3.60 11.36 -11.90
C THR A 155 -3.84 12.78 -12.38
N VAL A 156 -3.37 13.14 -13.58
CA VAL A 156 -3.60 14.47 -14.17
C VAL A 156 -5.09 14.66 -14.49
N ALA A 157 -5.75 13.65 -15.05
CA ALA A 157 -7.19 13.71 -15.33
C ALA A 157 -8.04 13.88 -14.06
N PHE A 158 -7.71 13.16 -12.98
CA PHE A 158 -8.40 13.29 -11.69
C PHE A 158 -8.19 14.66 -11.05
N VAL A 159 -6.97 15.21 -11.11
CA VAL A 159 -6.67 16.56 -10.60
C VAL A 159 -7.45 17.61 -11.40
N VAL A 160 -7.48 17.50 -12.74
CA VAL A 160 -8.23 18.43 -13.59
C VAL A 160 -9.74 18.34 -13.31
N LEU A 161 -10.30 17.13 -13.20
CA LEU A 161 -11.72 16.92 -12.84
C LEU A 161 -12.06 17.52 -11.47
N ALA A 162 -11.21 17.32 -10.46
CA ALA A 162 -11.42 17.84 -9.12
C ALA A 162 -11.40 19.37 -9.09
N VAL A 163 -10.46 20.00 -9.82
CA VAL A 163 -10.38 21.46 -9.93
C VAL A 163 -11.62 22.02 -10.63
N VAL A 164 -12.05 21.43 -11.75
CA VAL A 164 -13.24 21.87 -12.49
C VAL A 164 -14.49 21.73 -11.63
N ALA A 165 -14.67 20.60 -10.95
CA ALA A 165 -15.80 20.39 -10.03
C ALA A 165 -15.79 21.43 -8.89
N GLY A 166 -14.63 21.72 -8.32
CA GLY A 166 -14.48 22.74 -7.27
C GLY A 166 -14.90 24.15 -7.72
N VAL A 167 -14.47 24.57 -8.92
CA VAL A 167 -14.83 25.89 -9.48
C VAL A 167 -16.34 25.99 -9.74
N VAL A 168 -16.96 24.92 -10.27
CA VAL A 168 -18.41 24.88 -10.52
C VAL A 168 -19.20 24.98 -9.21
N ILE A 169 -18.81 24.22 -8.19
CA ILE A 169 -19.46 24.28 -6.86
C ILE A 169 -19.34 25.67 -6.26
N LEU A 170 -18.15 26.28 -6.33
CA LEU A 170 -17.93 27.63 -5.81
C LEU A 170 -18.80 28.67 -6.53
N ALA A 171 -18.90 28.59 -7.87
CA ALA A 171 -19.73 29.49 -8.66
C ALA A 171 -21.23 29.38 -8.31
N VAL A 172 -21.73 28.16 -8.11
CA VAL A 172 -23.12 27.91 -7.68
C VAL A 172 -23.38 28.49 -6.28
N LEU A 173 -22.47 28.27 -5.33
CA LEU A 173 -22.58 28.84 -3.99
C LEU A 173 -22.60 30.38 -4.03
N CYS A 174 -21.73 31.01 -4.82
CA CYS A 174 -21.73 32.46 -5.01
C CYS A 174 -23.06 32.96 -5.59
N ALA A 175 -23.62 32.27 -6.59
CA ALA A 175 -24.92 32.62 -7.16
C ALA A 175 -26.06 32.52 -6.15
N VAL A 176 -26.10 31.44 -5.34
CA VAL A 176 -27.11 31.26 -4.30
C VAL A 176 -27.01 32.36 -3.23
N LEU A 177 -25.80 32.69 -2.78
CA LEU A 177 -25.57 33.77 -1.83
C LEU A 177 -25.99 35.13 -2.40
N ALA A 178 -25.68 35.42 -3.66
CA ALA A 178 -26.12 36.64 -4.33
C ALA A 178 -27.67 36.73 -4.37
N ILE A 179 -28.35 35.63 -4.73
CA ILE A 179 -29.82 35.56 -4.74
C ILE A 179 -30.39 35.77 -3.32
N GLN A 180 -29.80 35.14 -2.30
CA GLN A 180 -30.20 35.33 -0.90
C GLN A 180 -30.05 36.79 -0.45
N LEU A 181 -28.94 37.44 -0.79
CA LEU A 181 -28.69 38.85 -0.46
C LEU A 181 -29.68 39.79 -1.17
N ILE A 182 -30.00 39.52 -2.43
CA ILE A 182 -31.02 40.29 -3.18
C ILE A 182 -32.40 40.10 -2.54
N ARG A 183 -32.78 38.87 -2.18
CA ARG A 183 -34.05 38.57 -1.48
C ARG A 183 -34.14 39.29 -0.14
N ARG A 184 -33.06 39.29 0.66
CA ARG A 184 -33.00 40.01 1.95
C ARG A 184 -33.16 41.52 1.76
N ARG A 185 -32.54 42.11 0.73
CA ARG A 185 -32.71 43.55 0.43
C ARG A 185 -34.16 43.91 0.09
N LYS A 186 -34.87 43.07 -0.65
CA LYS A 186 -36.29 43.29 -0.98
C LYS A 186 -37.21 43.22 0.25
N ALA A 187 -36.91 42.36 1.22
CA ALA A 187 -37.69 42.26 2.47
C ALA A 187 -37.54 43.50 3.37
N CYS A 188 -36.35 44.10 3.47
CA CYS A 188 -36.15 45.32 4.27
C CYS A 188 -36.74 46.59 3.62
N GLN A 189 -36.91 46.62 2.30
CA GLN A 189 -37.48 47.78 1.61
C GLN A 189 -39.01 47.91 1.83
N SER A 190 -39.68 46.83 2.26
CA SER A 190 -41.12 46.82 2.56
C SER A 190 -41.48 47.45 3.92
N CYS A 191 -40.52 47.70 4.83
CA CYS A 191 -40.81 48.26 6.15
C CYS A 191 -40.62 49.79 6.25
N ARG A 192 -40.22 50.48 5.18
CA ARG A 192 -40.00 51.94 5.19
C ARG A 192 -41.18 52.77 4.65
N TYR A 193 -42.30 52.14 4.32
CA TYR A 193 -43.52 52.81 3.83
C TYR A 193 -44.72 52.65 4.78
N SER A 194 -44.49 52.70 6.10
CA SER A 194 -45.61 52.77 7.07
C SER A 194 -45.19 53.49 8.35
N SER A 195 -44.75 54.74 8.20
CA SER A 195 -44.60 55.67 9.33
C SER A 195 -45.07 57.06 8.92
N LYS A 196 -46.37 57.18 8.61
CA LYS A 196 -47.08 58.46 8.64
C LYS A 196 -48.44 58.33 9.31
N LEU A 197 -48.48 58.91 10.51
CA LEU A 197 -49.57 59.70 11.09
C LEU A 197 -50.74 58.95 11.80
N PRO A 198 -51.53 59.67 12.64
CA PRO A 198 -51.52 59.49 14.09
C PRO A 198 -52.92 59.23 14.65
N GLY A 199 -53.02 59.10 15.97
CA GLY A 199 -54.21 59.58 16.69
C GLY A 199 -55.03 58.53 17.43
N HIS A 200 -54.92 58.63 18.75
CA HIS A 200 -56.01 58.61 19.73
C HIS A 200 -56.89 57.37 19.98
N GLN A 201 -56.94 57.09 21.30
CA GLN A 201 -58.02 56.52 22.13
C GLN A 201 -58.27 55.01 22.01
N ALA A 202 -57.85 54.23 23.01
CA ALA A 202 -58.47 54.02 24.32
C ALA A 202 -59.76 53.19 24.23
N LEU A 203 -59.71 51.94 24.69
CA LEU A 203 -60.69 51.37 25.61
C LEU A 203 -60.22 50.01 26.16
N GLU A 204 -60.63 49.81 27.40
CA GLU A 204 -60.28 48.78 28.37
C GLU A 204 -60.63 47.35 27.93
N GLY A 205 -59.97 46.38 28.59
CA GLY A 205 -60.68 45.18 29.04
C GLY A 205 -59.96 43.85 28.88
N GLY A 206 -59.34 43.39 29.97
CA GLY A 206 -59.44 41.98 30.36
C GLY A 206 -58.31 41.04 29.92
N PRO A 207 -58.11 39.91 30.65
CA PRO A 207 -56.79 39.50 31.08
C PRO A 207 -56.28 38.21 30.42
N ARG A 208 -54.95 38.21 30.23
CA ARG A 208 -54.00 37.09 30.35
C ARG A 208 -54.59 35.67 30.20
N ASP A 209 -54.33 35.10 29.03
CA ASP A 209 -54.09 33.67 28.89
C ASP A 209 -52.68 33.43 28.35
N ASP A 210 -52.00 32.53 29.04
CA ASP A 210 -50.59 32.18 28.98
C ASP A 210 -50.30 31.35 27.71
N VAL A 211 -49.62 31.96 26.72
CA VAL A 211 -49.24 31.25 25.49
C VAL A 211 -47.97 30.45 25.77
N THR A 212 -48.17 29.19 26.15
CA THR A 212 -47.10 28.20 26.27
C THR A 212 -46.59 27.82 24.88
N CYS A 213 -45.41 28.31 24.51
CA CYS A 213 -44.70 27.89 23.30
C CYS A 213 -44.09 26.49 23.51
N THR A 214 -44.68 25.46 22.90
CA THR A 214 -44.04 24.15 22.79
C THR A 214 -43.16 24.11 21.55
N VAL A 215 -41.84 24.00 21.76
CA VAL A 215 -40.86 23.76 20.70
C VAL A 215 -40.95 22.28 20.32
N ARG A 216 -41.51 21.98 19.14
CA ARG A 216 -41.34 20.67 18.49
C ARG A 216 -39.94 20.61 17.88
N LEU A 217 -39.08 19.74 18.43
CA LEU A 217 -37.86 19.32 17.77
C LEU A 217 -38.22 18.26 16.72
N ASP A 218 -37.88 18.54 15.47
CA ASP A 218 -38.12 17.68 14.31
C ASP A 218 -36.96 16.67 14.20
N PRO A 219 -37.18 15.35 14.40
CA PRO A 219 -36.12 14.37 14.27
C PRO A 219 -36.09 13.86 12.83
N THR A 220 -35.49 14.64 11.93
CA THR A 220 -35.05 14.11 10.64
C THR A 220 -33.73 14.75 10.25
N ALA A 221 -32.68 14.36 10.95
CA ALA A 221 -31.31 14.47 10.47
C ALA A 221 -30.81 13.04 10.16
N PRO A 222 -30.35 12.77 8.92
CA PRO A 222 -29.71 11.50 8.60
C PRO A 222 -28.31 11.45 9.22
N SER A 223 -27.99 10.30 9.79
CA SER A 223 -26.66 9.95 10.30
C SER A 223 -25.62 9.97 9.19
N LEU A 224 -24.51 10.67 9.44
CA LEU A 224 -23.22 10.54 8.76
C LEU A 224 -22.17 10.24 9.83
#